data_AF-A0A9J9LD12-F1
#
_entry.id   AF-A0A9J9LD12-F1
#
_cell.length_a   1.000
_cell.length_b   1.000
_cell.length_c   1.000
_cell.angle_alpha   90.00
_cell.angle_beta   90.00
_cell.angle_gamma   90.00
#
_symmetry.space_group_name_H-M   'P 1'
#
loop_
_entity.id
_entity.type
_entity.pdbx_description
1 polymer ?
#
loop_
_entity_poly.entity_id
_entity_poly.type
_entity_poly.pdbx_seq_one_letter_code
_entity_poly.pdbx_strand_id
1 'polypeptide(L)'
;MIRERTLLQGVVAVACLVPILAGIDGVLRGAAMLRSGVVTADLDSHFRYLSGIFLMLGMAFVSTIPAIERQGPRFRLLGAMVVMGGLARLLSWAAVGAPSLPHRLGLVMELVVVPLLILWQARIAARATRETRK
;
A
#
# COMPACT_ATOMS: atom_id res chain seq x y z
N MET A 1 25.75 2.34 -0.56
CA MET A 1 24.65 2.32 -1.55
C MET A 1 24.00 0.94 -1.62
N ILE A 2 24.73 -0.15 -1.95
CA ILE A 2 24.16 -1.50 -2.13
C ILE A 2 23.36 -1.99 -0.90
N ARG A 3 23.92 -1.92 0.31
CA ARG A 3 23.23 -2.34 1.55
C ARG A 3 21.94 -1.54 1.83
N GLU A 4 21.96 -0.23 1.58
CA GLU A 4 20.80 0.66 1.79
C GLU A 4 19.67 0.34 0.80
N ARG A 5 20.02 0.08 -0.47
CA ARG A 5 19.08 -0.39 -1.49
C ARG A 5 18.45 -1.73 -1.09
N THR A 6 19.26 -2.70 -0.70
CA THR A 6 18.76 -4.03 -0.29
C THR A 6 17.85 -3.95 0.94
N LEU A 7 18.16 -3.05 1.88
CA LEU A 7 17.29 -2.81 3.02
C LEU A 7 15.93 -2.24 2.58
N LEU A 8 15.92 -1.23 1.71
CA LEU A 8 14.67 -0.69 1.17
C LEU A 8 13.86 -1.77 0.43
N GLN A 9 14.52 -2.60 -0.39
CA GLN A 9 13.87 -3.72 -1.08
C GLN A 9 13.21 -4.69 -0.09
N GLY A 10 13.90 -5.07 0.98
CA GLY A 10 13.37 -5.94 2.03
C GLY A 10 12.19 -5.33 2.78
N VAL A 11 12.29 -4.05 3.17
CA VAL A 11 11.20 -3.35 3.86
C VAL A 11 9.97 -3.23 2.96
N VAL A 12 10.14 -2.89 1.68
CA VAL A 12 9.03 -2.83 0.72
C VAL A 12 8.44 -4.22 0.48
N ALA A 13 9.24 -5.28 0.40
CA ALA A 13 8.75 -6.64 0.26
C ALA A 13 7.84 -7.05 1.44
N VAL A 14 8.27 -6.74 2.67
CA VAL A 14 7.45 -6.99 3.87
C VAL A 14 6.20 -6.13 3.88
N ALA A 15 6.31 -4.84 3.53
CA ALA A 15 5.17 -3.94 3.44
C ALA A 15 4.10 -4.41 2.43
N CYS A 16 4.52 -5.01 1.30
CA CYS A 16 3.61 -5.55 0.29
C CYS A 16 2.78 -6.73 0.79
N LEU A 17 3.19 -7.42 1.86
CA LEU A 17 2.39 -8.50 2.44
C LEU A 17 1.02 -7.99 2.92
N VAL A 18 0.93 -6.74 3.39
CA VAL A 18 -0.33 -6.16 3.86
C VAL A 18 -1.39 -6.12 2.74
N PRO A 19 -1.18 -5.40 1.62
CA PRO A 19 -2.17 -5.35 0.54
C PRO A 19 -2.40 -6.71 -0.13
N ILE A 20 -1.38 -7.56 -0.22
CA ILE A 20 -1.52 -8.88 -0.84
C ILE A 20 -2.40 -9.79 0.03
N LEU A 21 -2.10 -9.94 1.31
CA LEU A 21 -2.86 -10.82 2.19
C LEU A 21 -4.27 -10.29 2.46
N ALA A 22 -4.41 -8.98 2.73
CA ALA A 22 -5.72 -8.38 2.92
C ALA A 22 -6.55 -8.38 1.63
N GLY A 23 -5.92 -8.13 0.48
CA GLY A 23 -6.58 -8.19 -0.82
C GLY A 23 -7.05 -9.60 -1.17
N ILE A 24 -6.23 -10.63 -0.93
CA ILE A 24 -6.63 -12.04 -1.11
C ILE A 24 -7.81 -12.37 -0.18
N ASP A 25 -7.72 -12.07 1.11
CA ASP A 25 -8.80 -12.39 2.07
C ASP A 25 -10.11 -11.67 1.70
N GLY A 26 -10.02 -10.39 1.30
CA GLY A 26 -11.17 -9.61 0.88
C GLY A 26 -11.77 -10.06 -0.46
N VAL A 27 -10.95 -10.52 -1.42
CA VAL A 27 -11.45 -11.11 -2.67
C VAL A 27 -12.17 -12.43 -2.40
N LEU A 28 -11.66 -13.27 -1.48
CA LEU A 28 -12.23 -14.58 -1.19
C LEU A 28 -13.49 -14.48 -0.31
N ARG A 29 -13.41 -13.73 0.78
CA ARG A 29 -14.49 -13.63 1.79
C ARG A 29 -15.46 -12.48 1.54
N GLY A 30 -15.11 -11.51 0.69
CA GLY A 30 -15.92 -10.32 0.48
C GLY A 30 -16.09 -9.49 1.76
N ALA A 31 -17.20 -8.76 1.87
CA ALA A 31 -17.48 -7.90 3.02
C ALA A 31 -17.64 -8.70 4.33
N ALA A 32 -17.91 -10.01 4.26
CA ALA A 32 -17.95 -10.90 5.42
C ALA A 32 -16.61 -10.99 6.16
N MET A 33 -15.49 -10.62 5.52
CA MET A 33 -14.17 -10.46 6.16
C MET A 33 -14.25 -9.57 7.42
N LEU A 34 -15.09 -8.53 7.39
CA LEU A 34 -15.22 -7.58 8.49
C LEU A 34 -16.09 -8.10 9.64
N ARG A 35 -16.75 -9.25 9.48
CA ARG A 35 -17.67 -9.89 10.46
C ARG A 35 -18.69 -8.90 11.04
N SER A 36 -19.18 -7.98 10.20
CA SER A 36 -20.01 -6.87 10.63
C SER A 36 -21.39 -6.92 9.97
N GLY A 37 -22.44 -7.10 10.78
CA GLY A 37 -23.83 -6.88 10.39
C GLY A 37 -24.32 -7.69 9.19
N VAL A 38 -25.39 -7.19 8.58
CA VAL A 38 -25.97 -7.77 7.36
C VAL A 38 -25.18 -7.30 6.15
N VAL A 39 -24.67 -8.24 5.36
CA VAL A 39 -23.94 -7.97 4.11
C VAL A 39 -24.93 -7.98 2.94
N THR A 40 -25.14 -6.84 2.31
CA THR A 40 -25.95 -6.73 1.08
C THR A 40 -25.10 -7.11 -0.14
N ALA A 41 -25.76 -7.50 -1.25
CA ALA A 41 -25.07 -7.90 -2.48
C ALA A 41 -24.20 -6.78 -3.06
N ASP A 42 -24.69 -5.54 -3.06
CA ASP A 42 -23.95 -4.38 -3.56
C ASP A 42 -22.70 -4.07 -2.73
N LEU A 43 -22.82 -4.18 -1.40
CA LEU A 43 -21.70 -4.00 -0.48
C LEU A 43 -20.64 -5.08 -0.70
N ASP A 44 -21.04 -6.34 -0.81
CA ASP A 44 -20.11 -7.45 -1.04
C ASP A 44 -19.40 -7.31 -2.39
N SER A 45 -20.14 -7.01 -3.45
CA SER A 45 -19.62 -6.78 -4.80
C SER A 45 -18.59 -5.65 -4.82
N HIS A 46 -18.94 -4.50 -4.24
CA HIS A 46 -18.03 -3.35 -4.18
C HIS A 46 -16.79 -3.64 -3.33
N PHE A 47 -16.95 -4.35 -2.21
CA PHE A 47 -15.84 -4.74 -1.35
C PHE A 47 -14.86 -5.68 -2.06
N ARG A 48 -15.35 -6.69 -2.80
CA ARG A 48 -14.50 -7.60 -3.58
C ARG A 48 -13.77 -6.87 -4.70
N TYR A 49 -14.44 -5.94 -5.38
CA TYR A 49 -13.81 -5.09 -6.40
C TYR A 49 -12.64 -4.29 -5.83
N LEU A 50 -12.85 -3.57 -4.72
CA LEU A 50 -11.79 -2.80 -4.06
C LEU A 50 -10.66 -3.70 -3.53
N SER A 51 -10.99 -4.88 -3.01
CA SER A 51 -10.01 -5.87 -2.54
C SER A 51 -9.13 -6.38 -3.68
N GLY A 52 -9.71 -6.59 -4.87
CA GLY A 52 -8.97 -6.97 -6.08
C GLY A 52 -8.02 -5.87 -6.55
N ILE A 53 -8.45 -4.61 -6.53
CA ILE A 53 -7.57 -3.46 -6.81
C ILE A 53 -6.45 -3.38 -5.77
N PHE A 54 -6.76 -3.58 -4.50
CA PHE A 54 -5.78 -3.51 -3.42
C PHE A 54 -4.73 -4.64 -3.51
N LEU A 55 -5.16 -5.85 -3.86
CA LEU A 55 -4.26 -6.96 -4.18
C LEU A 55 -3.33 -6.60 -5.35
N MET A 56 -3.89 -6.10 -6.45
CA MET A 56 -3.12 -5.71 -7.63
C MET A 56 -2.16 -4.55 -7.33
N LEU A 57 -2.53 -3.63 -6.44
CA LEU A 57 -1.66 -2.56 -5.95
C LEU A 57 -0.44 -3.12 -5.22
N GLY A 58 -0.63 -4.13 -4.37
CA GLY A 58 0.46 -4.86 -3.72
C GLY A 58 1.40 -5.53 -4.74
N MET A 59 0.84 -6.24 -5.72
CA MET A 59 1.60 -6.86 -6.81
C MET A 59 2.36 -5.83 -7.66
N ALA A 60 1.74 -4.67 -7.91
CA ALA A 60 2.37 -3.57 -8.63
C ALA A 60 3.59 -3.03 -7.87
N PHE A 61 3.51 -2.89 -6.53
CA PHE A 61 4.68 -2.55 -5.72
C PHE A 61 5.76 -3.63 -5.78
N VAL A 62 5.40 -4.91 -5.67
CA VAL A 62 6.37 -6.03 -5.81
C VAL A 62 7.15 -5.93 -7.12
N SER A 63 6.47 -5.59 -8.22
CA SER A 63 7.14 -5.42 -9.53
C SER A 63 8.18 -4.31 -9.56
N THR A 64 8.15 -3.36 -8.62
CA THR A 64 9.14 -2.29 -8.52
C THR A 64 10.40 -2.70 -7.77
N ILE A 65 10.33 -3.73 -6.93
CA ILE A 65 11.40 -4.11 -5.98
C ILE A 65 12.74 -4.42 -6.68
N PRO A 66 12.79 -5.22 -7.77
CA PRO A 66 14.09 -5.63 -8.35
C PRO A 66 14.96 -4.47 -8.83
N ALA A 67 14.34 -3.36 -9.28
CA ALA A 67 15.01 -2.17 -9.79
C ALA A 67 14.50 -0.90 -9.11
N ILE A 68 14.29 -0.96 -7.79
CA ILE A 68 13.57 0.06 -7.01
C ILE A 68 14.14 1.47 -7.17
N GLU A 69 15.45 1.61 -7.39
CA GLU A 69 16.12 2.89 -7.65
C GLU A 69 15.73 3.53 -8.98
N ARG A 70 15.27 2.73 -9.96
CA ARG A 70 14.86 3.19 -11.30
C ARG A 70 13.35 3.42 -11.42
N GLN A 71 12.57 2.98 -10.44
CA GLN A 71 11.10 2.95 -10.49
C GLN A 71 10.43 4.18 -9.87
N GLY A 72 11.13 5.32 -9.78
CA GLY A 72 10.68 6.51 -9.05
C GLY A 72 9.26 6.99 -9.39
N PRO A 73 8.91 7.26 -10.67
CA PRO A 73 7.56 7.69 -11.02
C PRO A 73 6.47 6.67 -10.64
N ARG A 74 6.71 5.38 -10.92
CA ARG A 74 5.77 4.30 -10.60
C ARG A 74 5.60 4.14 -9.09
N PHE A 75 6.69 4.13 -8.33
CA PHE A 75 6.66 4.01 -6.88
C PHE A 75 5.90 5.16 -6.22
N ARG A 76 6.10 6.40 -6.70
CA ARG A 76 5.35 7.57 -6.22
C ARG A 76 3.87 7.51 -6.57
N LEU A 77 3.52 7.08 -7.78
CA LEU A 77 2.11 6.90 -8.17
C LEU A 77 1.42 5.88 -7.29
N LEU A 78 2.01 4.70 -7.12
CA LEU A 78 1.46 3.65 -6.26
C LEU A 78 1.34 4.13 -4.81
N GLY A 79 2.37 4.83 -4.31
CA GLY A 79 2.34 5.41 -2.97
C GLY A 79 1.27 6.50 -2.81
N ALA A 80 1.06 7.35 -3.81
CA ALA A 80 0.00 8.36 -3.80
C ALA A 80 -1.40 7.74 -3.78
N MET A 81 -1.60 6.63 -4.51
CA MET A 81 -2.86 5.86 -4.44
C MET A 81 -3.13 5.37 -3.02
N VAL A 82 -2.10 4.86 -2.32
CA VAL A 82 -2.22 4.40 -0.93
C VAL A 82 -2.52 5.57 0.02
N VAL A 83 -1.81 6.69 -0.11
CA VAL A 83 -2.06 7.90 0.70
C VAL A 83 -3.49 8.41 0.49
N MET A 84 -3.97 8.44 -0.75
CA MET A 84 -5.34 8.84 -1.06
C MET A 84 -6.37 7.90 -0.43
N GLY A 85 -6.11 6.58 -0.43
CA GLY A 85 -6.91 5.61 0.31
C GLY A 85 -6.93 5.89 1.82
N GLY A 86 -5.78 6.24 2.41
CA GLY A 86 -5.68 6.63 3.81
C GLY A 86 -6.45 7.90 4.15
N LEU A 87 -6.42 8.91 3.28
CA LEU A 87 -7.22 10.14 3.44
C LEU A 87 -8.72 9.83 3.37
N ALA A 88 -9.16 8.98 2.43
CA ALA A 88 -10.54 8.53 2.35
C ALA A 88 -10.97 7.76 3.60
N ARG A 89 -10.09 6.93 4.17
CA ARG A 89 -10.33 6.24 5.44
C ARG A 89 -10.38 7.19 6.63
N LEU A 90 -9.53 8.21 6.66
CA LEU A 90 -9.57 9.25 7.70
C LEU A 90 -10.88 10.04 7.65
N LEU A 91 -11.34 10.39 6.45
CA LEU A 91 -12.65 11.00 6.23
C LEU A 91 -13.78 10.09 6.73
N SER A 92 -13.72 8.79 6.42
CA SER A 92 -14.68 7.81 6.93
C SER A 92 -14.68 7.76 8.46
N TRP A 93 -13.51 7.77 9.11
CA TRP A 93 -13.45 7.84 10.58
C TRP A 93 -14.17 9.09 11.09
N ALA A 94 -13.86 10.26 10.54
CA ALA A 94 -14.49 11.52 10.96
C ALA A 94 -16.02 11.52 10.74
N ALA A 95 -16.50 10.87 9.69
CA ALA A 95 -17.92 10.87 9.32
C ALA A 95 -18.76 9.81 10.04
N VAL A 96 -18.24 8.59 10.22
CA VAL A 96 -19.02 7.43 10.72
C VAL A 96 -18.42 6.75 11.95
N GLY A 97 -17.27 7.21 12.45
CA GLY A 97 -16.65 6.74 13.69
C GLY A 97 -15.44 5.83 13.50
N ALA A 98 -14.81 5.45 14.62
CA ALA A 98 -13.52 4.79 14.62
C ALA A 98 -13.58 3.37 14.00
N PRO A 99 -12.67 3.03 13.07
CA PRO A 99 -12.64 1.69 12.48
C PRO A 99 -11.94 0.70 13.43
N SER A 100 -12.00 -0.59 13.10
CA SER A 100 -11.34 -1.65 13.86
C SER A 100 -9.81 -1.48 13.92
N LEU A 101 -9.16 -2.11 14.90
CA LEU A 101 -7.71 -1.99 15.11
C LEU A 101 -6.87 -2.26 13.84
N PRO A 102 -7.13 -3.31 13.03
CA PRO A 102 -6.39 -3.54 11.79
C PRO A 102 -6.45 -2.35 10.82
N HIS A 103 -7.61 -1.70 10.69
CA HIS A 103 -7.77 -0.54 9.81
C HIS A 103 -7.09 0.72 10.35
N ARG A 104 -6.99 0.87 11.68
CA ARG A 104 -6.20 1.95 12.30
C ARG A 104 -4.70 1.76 12.07
N LEU A 105 -4.21 0.52 12.17
CA LEU A 105 -2.82 0.21 11.81
C LEU A 105 -2.58 0.42 10.31
N GLY A 106 -3.54 0.04 9.46
CA GLY A 106 -3.53 0.35 8.03
C GLY A 106 -3.44 1.85 7.76
N LEU A 107 -4.16 2.68 8.52
CA LEU A 107 -4.10 4.14 8.38
C LEU A 107 -2.71 4.71 8.69
N VAL A 108 -2.03 4.20 9.73
CA VAL A 108 -0.63 4.57 10.02
C VAL A 108 0.29 4.13 8.88
N MET A 109 0.08 2.93 8.34
CA MET A 109 0.82 2.46 7.18
C MET A 109 0.64 3.40 5.98
N GLU A 110 -0.59 3.81 5.71
CA GLU A 110 -0.97 4.64 4.56
C GLU A 110 -0.45 6.08 4.65
N LEU A 111 -0.58 6.71 5.82
CA LEU A 111 -0.31 8.15 5.99
C LEU A 111 1.07 8.45 6.59
N VAL A 112 1.78 7.45 7.09
CA VAL A 112 3.12 7.63 7.69
C VAL A 112 4.15 6.76 6.98
N VAL A 113 3.96 5.44 7.00
CA VAL A 113 5.00 4.52 6.50
C VAL A 113 5.22 4.68 5.01
N VAL A 114 4.15 4.71 4.20
CA VAL A 114 4.27 4.83 2.74
C VAL A 114 4.92 6.16 2.32
N PRO A 115 4.53 7.34 2.85
CA PRO A 115 5.26 8.58 2.59
C PRO A 115 6.76 8.50 2.92
N LEU A 116 7.13 7.89 4.05
CA LEU A 116 8.54 7.70 4.41
C LEU A 116 9.27 6.78 3.42
N LEU A 117 8.62 5.71 2.95
CA LEU A 117 9.18 4.83 1.92
C LEU A 117 9.37 5.55 0.58
N ILE A 118 8.44 6.43 0.19
CA ILE A 118 8.58 7.27 -1.01
C ILE A 118 9.81 8.17 -0.90
N LEU A 119 9.97 8.86 0.24
CA LEU A 119 11.12 9.74 0.48
C LEU A 119 12.44 8.95 0.46
N TRP A 120 12.45 7.77 1.05
CA TRP A 120 13.62 6.89 1.05
C TRP A 120 13.96 6.40 -0.36
N GLN A 121 12.96 5.95 -1.13
CA GLN A 121 13.15 5.55 -2.52
C GLN A 121 13.69 6.70 -3.37
N ALA A 122 13.16 7.92 -3.20
CA ALA A 122 13.64 9.11 -3.91
C ALA A 122 15.12 9.42 -3.59
N ARG A 123 15.53 9.26 -2.33
CA ARG A 123 16.93 9.42 -1.91
C ARG A 123 17.85 8.38 -2.57
N ILE A 124 17.42 7.12 -2.63
CA ILE A 124 18.17 6.04 -3.31
C ILE A 124 18.29 6.32 -4.81
N ALA A 125 17.19 6.69 -5.47
CA ALA A 125 17.17 7.03 -6.89
C ALA A 125 18.14 8.18 -7.22
N ALA A 126 18.10 9.26 -6.43
CA ALA A 126 18.98 10.40 -6.62
C ALA A 126 20.47 10.05 -6.47
N ARG A 127 20.81 9.09 -5.58
CA ARG A 127 22.18 8.60 -5.40
C ARG A 127 22.63 7.75 -6.58
N ALA A 128 21.77 6.85 -7.05
CA ALA A 128 22.08 6.00 -8.21
C ALA A 128 22.35 6.83 -9.47
N THR A 129 21.57 7.89 -9.74
CA THR A 129 21.80 8.78 -10.89
C THR A 129 23.16 9.51 -10.81
N ARG A 130 23.61 9.88 -9.61
CA ARG A 130 24.90 10.57 -9.42
C ARG A 130 26.09 9.63 -9.63
N GLU A 131 25.97 8.36 -9.28
CA GLU A 131 27.01 7.36 -9.50
C GLU A 131 27.20 7.07 -11.00
N THR A 132 26.13 7.02 -11.79
CA THR A 132 26.22 6.80 -13.25
C THR A 132 26.84 7.99 -14.02
N ARG A 133 26.87 9.19 -13.43
CA ARG A 133 27.42 10.40 -14.06
C ARG A 133 28.91 10.62 -13.77
N LYS A 134 29.48 9.89 -12.81
CA LYS A 134 30.92 9.90 -12.50
C LYS A 134 31.63 8.82 -13.30
#